data_AF-G8LXQ5-F1
#
_entry.id   AF-G8LXQ5-F1
#
_cell.length_a   1.000
_cell.length_b   1.000
_cell.length_c   1.000
_cell.angle_alpha   90.00
_cell.angle_beta   90.00
_cell.angle_gamma   90.00
#
_symmetry.space_group_name_H-M   'P 1'
#
loop_
_entity.id
_entity.type
_entity.pdbx_description
1 polymer ?
#
loop_
_entity_poly.entity_id
_entity_poly.type
_entity_poly.pdbx_seq_one_letter_code
_entity_poly.pdbx_strand_id
1 'polypeptide(L)'
;MLFKQKPKLIVILALSIVLVSACSVFLIHKNRSAYTPAIDESFTPSADITYSPSVNAINTPSADVTYIPATDVYEFPITADKTPDEWKELEDYSEKLAVLQIPEDVLATISTKGLFETCLNYPFIINMLMFNYYQDAFDSLCSFNGLQELLKRSDAGSIILSYYKSIDFNNLEKYSNFPSCFITYIEMMLAQDSILSGMEPSERKELLDLALKKHKKNASSLTDIWIGRILKIESKEFQEYLKQNPKDKEFIDRVPVVSTPPDWDKIVEKFVR
;
A
#
# COMPACT_ATOMS: atom_id res chain seq x y z
N MET A 1 -7.94 -54.27 -21.23
CA MET A 1 -8.34 -53.04 -21.94
C MET A 1 -8.88 -52.06 -20.90
N LEU A 2 -8.05 -51.09 -20.48
CA LEU A 2 -8.43 -49.98 -19.60
C LEU A 2 -7.94 -48.71 -20.31
N PHE A 3 -8.84 -47.97 -20.95
CA PHE A 3 -8.51 -46.69 -21.56
C PHE A 3 -8.56 -45.60 -20.47
N LYS A 4 -7.38 -45.18 -20.02
CA LYS A 4 -7.18 -43.92 -19.27
C LYS A 4 -7.52 -42.75 -20.19
N GLN A 5 -8.62 -42.05 -19.91
CA GLN A 5 -8.92 -40.78 -20.55
C GLN A 5 -8.18 -39.67 -19.78
N LYS A 6 -7.12 -39.12 -20.36
CA LYS A 6 -6.43 -37.93 -19.85
C LYS A 6 -7.36 -36.71 -19.93
N PRO A 7 -7.38 -35.81 -18.93
CA PRO A 7 -8.05 -34.52 -19.10
C PRO A 7 -7.26 -33.69 -20.12
N LYS A 8 -7.96 -33.21 -21.14
CA LYS A 8 -7.41 -32.32 -22.16
C LYS A 8 -7.19 -30.95 -21.53
N LEU A 9 -5.95 -30.50 -21.53
CA LEU A 9 -5.54 -29.14 -21.21
C LEU A 9 -6.18 -28.21 -22.26
N ILE A 10 -7.21 -27.45 -21.86
CA ILE A 10 -7.70 -26.34 -22.67
C ILE A 10 -6.74 -25.18 -22.39
N VAL A 11 -5.82 -24.98 -23.33
CA VAL A 11 -5.02 -23.76 -23.46
C VAL A 11 -5.99 -22.62 -23.73
N ILE A 12 -6.33 -21.84 -22.69
CA ILE A 12 -6.99 -20.56 -22.87
C ILE A 12 -5.88 -19.52 -23.12
N LEU A 13 -5.55 -19.39 -24.40
CA LEU A 13 -5.06 -18.12 -24.95
C LEU A 13 -6.16 -17.07 -24.73
N ALA A 14 -5.95 -16.17 -23.77
CA ALA A 14 -6.73 -14.94 -23.63
C ALA A 14 -5.75 -13.83 -23.17
N LEU A 15 -4.94 -13.22 -24.05
CA LEU A 15 -5.34 -12.10 -24.92
C LEU A 15 -6.84 -11.76 -24.86
N SER A 16 -7.14 -10.65 -24.19
CA SER A 16 -8.45 -9.96 -24.15
C SER A 16 -9.47 -10.49 -23.14
N ILE A 17 -9.23 -10.28 -21.84
CA ILE A 17 -10.35 -10.03 -20.92
C ILE A 17 -10.45 -8.51 -20.74
N VAL A 18 -11.33 -7.94 -21.56
CA VAL A 18 -11.92 -6.63 -21.35
C VAL A 18 -12.79 -6.73 -20.09
N LEU A 19 -12.29 -6.21 -18.96
CA LEU A 19 -13.10 -5.98 -17.76
C LEU A 19 -13.81 -4.63 -17.91
N VAL A 20 -15.04 -4.67 -18.44
CA VAL A 20 -15.98 -3.56 -18.30
C VAL A 20 -16.72 -3.73 -16.98
N SER A 21 -16.29 -2.98 -15.98
CA SER A 21 -17.18 -2.41 -14.96
C SER A 21 -16.46 -1.25 -14.26
N ALA A 22 -16.62 -0.07 -14.88
CA ALA A 22 -16.54 1.27 -14.30
C ALA A 22 -15.27 1.69 -13.54
N CYS A 23 -14.20 1.98 -14.29
CA CYS A 23 -13.60 3.32 -14.39
C CYS A 23 -12.28 3.25 -15.18
N SER A 24 -12.30 3.83 -16.39
CA SER A 24 -11.13 4.27 -17.16
C SER A 24 -10.08 3.22 -17.51
N VAL A 25 -10.37 2.54 -18.62
CA VAL A 25 -9.41 1.98 -19.57
C VAL A 25 -8.26 2.98 -19.83
N PHE A 26 -7.08 2.73 -19.27
CA PHE A 26 -5.81 3.19 -19.87
C PHE A 26 -5.24 2.02 -20.67
N LEU A 27 -5.38 2.12 -21.98
CA LEU A 27 -4.82 1.20 -22.95
C LEU A 27 -3.29 1.15 -22.80
N ILE A 28 -2.77 0.01 -22.38
CA ILE A 28 -1.36 -0.34 -22.53
C ILE A 28 -1.10 -0.50 -24.03
N HIS A 29 -0.49 0.51 -24.64
CA HIS A 29 0.18 0.35 -25.93
C HIS A 29 1.68 0.34 -25.73
N LYS A 30 2.25 -0.83 -25.97
CA LYS A 30 3.66 -1.14 -26.08
C LYS A 30 4.27 -0.39 -27.26
N ASN A 31 5.12 0.62 -27.05
CA ASN A 31 6.40 0.75 -27.76
C ASN A 31 7.26 1.98 -27.41
N ARG A 32 8.57 1.70 -27.37
CA ARG A 32 9.73 2.50 -27.79
C ARG A 32 10.35 3.57 -26.89
N SER A 33 11.57 3.22 -26.49
CA SER A 33 12.84 3.89 -26.83
C SER A 33 13.08 5.31 -26.29
N ALA A 34 14.09 5.38 -25.42
CA ALA A 34 15.12 6.41 -25.35
C ALA A 34 14.72 7.79 -25.88
N TYR A 35 14.33 8.67 -24.96
CA TYR A 35 14.34 10.10 -25.19
C TYR A 35 15.30 10.76 -24.22
N THR A 36 16.50 11.09 -24.72
CA THR A 36 17.37 12.11 -24.15
C THR A 36 16.87 13.46 -24.62
N PRO A 37 16.54 14.42 -23.75
CA PRO A 37 16.18 15.75 -24.21
C PRO A 37 17.45 16.50 -24.63
N ALA A 38 17.49 16.89 -25.90
CA ALA A 38 18.38 17.92 -26.40
C ALA A 38 17.98 19.26 -25.77
N ILE A 39 18.99 20.01 -25.37
CA ILE A 39 18.91 21.38 -24.86
C ILE A 39 18.59 22.27 -26.06
N ASP A 40 17.50 23.03 -26.02
CA ASP A 40 17.27 24.14 -26.94
C ASP A 40 17.09 25.43 -26.14
N GLU A 41 17.97 26.37 -26.42
CA GLU A 41 18.03 27.71 -25.88
C GLU A 41 16.94 28.55 -26.55
N SER A 42 15.99 29.09 -25.78
CA SER A 42 15.45 30.46 -25.90
C SER A 42 14.02 30.57 -25.33
N PHE A 43 13.89 31.11 -24.13
CA PHE A 43 12.74 31.95 -23.82
C PHE A 43 13.07 32.91 -22.67
N THR A 44 13.19 34.20 -23.00
CA THR A 44 13.31 35.31 -22.03
C THR A 44 11.93 35.78 -21.58
N PRO A 45 11.76 36.19 -20.30
CA PRO A 45 10.45 36.51 -19.73
C PRO A 45 10.04 37.97 -19.98
N SER A 46 8.73 38.23 -20.09
CA SER A 46 8.15 39.58 -20.01
C SER A 46 7.10 39.65 -18.91
N ALA A 47 7.12 40.78 -18.21
CA ALA A 47 6.50 41.05 -16.92
C ALA A 47 4.98 41.39 -16.96
N ASP A 48 4.46 41.49 -15.74
CA ASP A 48 3.26 42.22 -15.28
C ASP A 48 1.88 41.56 -15.43
N ILE A 49 1.40 40.97 -14.33
CA ILE A 49 0.10 41.35 -13.75
C ILE A 49 0.23 41.36 -12.21
N THR A 50 -0.13 42.50 -11.62
CA THR A 50 -0.14 42.82 -10.19
C THR A 50 -1.41 42.30 -9.50
N TYR A 51 -1.26 41.56 -8.40
CA TYR A 51 -2.30 41.45 -7.36
C TYR A 51 -1.67 41.17 -5.98
N SER A 52 -2.04 41.96 -4.99
CA SER A 52 -1.70 41.82 -3.56
C SER A 52 -2.70 42.67 -2.75
N PRO A 53 -2.94 42.44 -1.44
CA PRO A 53 -2.65 41.28 -0.58
C PRO A 53 -3.91 40.75 0.16
N SER A 54 -3.90 39.48 0.55
CA SER A 54 -4.49 39.10 1.85
C SER A 54 -3.52 38.16 2.55
N VAL A 55 -3.16 38.52 3.77
CA VAL A 55 -2.02 37.99 4.52
C VAL A 55 -2.53 37.03 5.60
N ASN A 56 -1.94 35.83 5.60
CA ASN A 56 -1.62 34.94 6.73
C ASN A 56 -2.72 34.25 7.54
N ALA A 57 -2.66 32.92 7.58
CA ALA A 57 -2.19 32.23 8.79
C ALA A 57 -1.69 30.79 8.52
N ILE A 58 -0.36 30.66 8.48
CA ILE A 58 0.47 29.54 8.95
C ILE A 58 0.27 28.16 8.30
N ASN A 59 0.87 27.99 7.11
CA ASN A 59 1.54 26.74 6.80
C ASN A 59 2.68 26.58 7.80
N THR A 60 2.51 25.68 8.77
CA THR A 60 3.68 25.13 9.47
C THR A 60 4.10 23.93 8.63
N PRO A 61 5.24 23.97 7.92
CA PRO A 61 5.87 22.73 7.48
C PRO A 61 6.18 21.97 8.76
N SER A 62 5.55 20.80 8.95
CA SER A 62 6.11 19.83 9.87
C SER A 62 7.53 19.58 9.36
N ALA A 63 8.52 19.82 10.21
CA ALA A 63 9.94 19.75 9.87
C ALA A 63 10.22 18.53 8.99
N ASP A 64 11.00 18.72 7.91
CA ASP A 64 11.41 17.69 6.96
C ASP A 64 11.90 16.43 7.69
N VAL A 65 11.01 15.46 7.90
CA VAL A 65 11.38 14.12 8.35
C VAL A 65 12.04 13.46 7.14
N THR A 66 13.35 13.66 7.01
CA THR A 66 14.12 13.01 5.96
C THR A 66 14.24 11.54 6.34
N TYR A 67 13.37 10.69 5.78
CA TYR A 67 13.54 9.26 5.88
C TYR A 67 14.83 8.87 5.16
N ILE A 68 15.81 8.40 5.93
CA ILE A 68 17.05 7.85 5.39
C ILE A 68 16.69 6.48 4.79
N PRO A 69 17.18 6.05 3.62
CA PRO A 69 16.98 4.67 3.15
C PRO A 69 17.73 3.62 3.99
N ALA A 70 17.36 2.36 3.89
CA ALA A 70 18.12 1.25 4.46
C ALA A 70 19.31 0.88 3.56
N THR A 71 20.35 0.29 4.14
CA THR A 71 21.55 -0.16 3.40
C THR A 71 21.59 -1.67 3.17
N ASP A 72 20.66 -2.40 3.77
CA ASP A 72 20.58 -3.86 3.81
C ASP A 72 19.28 -4.38 3.19
N VAL A 73 18.68 -3.61 2.27
CA VAL A 73 17.50 -4.03 1.50
C VAL A 73 17.82 -5.29 0.71
N TYR A 74 16.96 -6.31 0.82
CA TYR A 74 17.12 -7.53 0.06
C TYR A 74 16.65 -7.33 -1.38
N GLU A 75 17.54 -7.69 -2.30
CA GLU A 75 17.31 -7.63 -3.74
C GLU A 75 16.87 -8.99 -4.24
N PHE A 76 15.61 -9.10 -4.69
CA PHE A 76 15.10 -10.35 -5.26
C PHE A 76 15.96 -10.79 -6.45
N PRO A 77 16.44 -12.04 -6.46
CA PRO A 77 17.38 -12.50 -7.47
C PRO A 77 16.71 -12.69 -8.84
N ILE A 78 15.47 -13.20 -8.84
CA ILE A 78 14.73 -13.52 -10.05
C ILE A 78 13.42 -12.74 -10.06
N THR A 79 13.28 -11.77 -10.96
CA THR A 79 12.05 -10.96 -11.14
C THR A 79 11.74 -10.70 -12.61
N ALA A 80 10.48 -10.37 -12.91
CA ALA A 80 10.04 -10.04 -14.26
C ALA A 80 10.80 -8.84 -14.87
N ASP A 81 11.21 -7.88 -14.03
CA ASP A 81 11.87 -6.65 -14.48
C ASP A 81 13.39 -6.80 -14.57
N LYS A 82 14.00 -7.55 -13.65
CA LYS A 82 15.47 -7.68 -13.53
C LYS A 82 16.03 -8.84 -14.36
N THR A 83 15.34 -9.97 -14.34
CA THR A 83 15.77 -11.22 -15.00
C THR A 83 14.60 -11.82 -15.79
N PRO A 84 14.11 -11.12 -16.83
CA PRO A 84 12.89 -11.49 -17.54
C PRO A 84 12.94 -12.86 -18.20
N ASP A 85 14.13 -13.36 -18.55
CA ASP A 85 14.27 -14.67 -19.19
C ASP A 85 14.19 -15.80 -18.15
N GLU A 86 14.93 -15.72 -17.04
CA GLU A 86 14.80 -16.67 -15.92
C GLU A 86 13.38 -16.67 -15.34
N TRP A 87 12.74 -15.51 -15.25
CA TRP A 87 11.37 -15.37 -14.75
C TRP A 87 10.32 -16.08 -15.62
N LYS A 88 10.55 -16.17 -16.94
CA LYS A 88 9.64 -16.86 -17.88
C LYS A 88 9.77 -18.37 -17.81
N GLU A 89 10.94 -18.88 -17.44
CA GLU A 89 11.17 -20.33 -17.29
C GLU A 89 10.44 -20.89 -16.05
N LEU A 90 10.10 -20.06 -15.07
CA LEU A 90 9.27 -20.44 -13.92
C LEU A 90 7.83 -20.70 -14.39
N GLU A 91 7.40 -21.97 -14.34
CA GLU A 91 6.21 -22.49 -15.01
C GLU A 91 4.92 -21.94 -14.38
N ASP A 92 4.88 -21.83 -13.05
CA ASP A 92 3.68 -21.48 -12.31
C ASP A 92 3.89 -20.44 -11.20
N TYR A 93 2.78 -20.09 -10.53
CA TYR A 93 2.78 -19.13 -9.43
C TYR A 93 3.61 -19.60 -8.22
N SER A 94 3.60 -20.90 -7.93
CA SER A 94 4.30 -21.48 -6.78
C SER A 94 5.81 -21.39 -6.97
N GLU A 95 6.32 -21.67 -8.17
CA GLU A 95 7.75 -21.52 -8.49
C GLU A 95 8.19 -20.06 -8.40
N LYS A 96 7.38 -19.14 -8.92
CA LYS A 96 7.64 -17.68 -8.80
C LYS A 96 7.60 -17.23 -7.35
N LEU A 97 6.64 -17.68 -6.56
CA LEU A 97 6.58 -17.35 -5.13
C LEU A 97 7.80 -17.89 -4.37
N ALA A 98 8.30 -19.07 -4.73
CA ALA A 98 9.45 -19.69 -4.09
C ALA A 98 10.74 -18.86 -4.27
N VAL A 99 10.99 -18.32 -5.47
CA VAL A 99 12.18 -17.47 -5.72
C VAL A 99 12.06 -16.07 -5.12
N LEU A 100 10.86 -15.69 -4.67
CA LEU A 100 10.60 -14.42 -3.98
C LEU A 100 10.64 -14.54 -2.45
N GLN A 101 10.90 -15.73 -1.87
CA GLN A 101 11.14 -15.83 -0.44
C GLN A 101 12.52 -15.29 -0.07
N ILE A 102 12.61 -14.57 1.05
CA ILE A 102 13.91 -14.15 1.59
C ILE A 102 14.58 -15.37 2.22
N PRO A 103 15.86 -15.66 1.93
CA PRO A 103 16.61 -16.71 2.64
C PRO A 103 16.61 -16.49 4.16
N GLU A 104 16.46 -17.57 4.94
CA GLU A 104 16.31 -17.48 6.40
C GLU A 104 17.48 -16.79 7.12
N ASP A 105 18.71 -16.97 6.62
CA ASP A 105 19.91 -16.32 7.14
C ASP A 105 19.91 -14.80 6.90
N VAL A 106 19.38 -14.36 5.76
CA VAL A 106 19.14 -12.95 5.46
C VAL A 106 18.00 -12.42 6.32
N LEU A 107 16.90 -13.15 6.42
CA LEU A 107 15.72 -12.75 7.20
C LEU A 107 16.04 -12.54 8.68
N ALA A 108 16.95 -13.36 9.23
CA ALA A 108 17.43 -13.26 10.61
C ALA A 108 18.36 -12.06 10.86
N THR A 109 18.96 -11.48 9.83
CA THR A 109 20.00 -10.44 9.97
C THR A 109 19.58 -9.08 9.40
N ILE A 110 18.65 -9.04 8.45
CA ILE A 110 18.11 -7.82 7.86
C ILE A 110 17.42 -6.96 8.93
N SER A 111 17.73 -5.66 8.95
CA SER A 111 17.11 -4.67 9.83
C SER A 111 15.62 -4.53 9.55
N THR A 112 14.81 -4.08 10.52
CA THR A 112 13.36 -3.86 10.31
C THR A 112 13.09 -2.91 9.16
N LYS A 113 13.96 -1.93 9.00
CA LYS A 113 13.92 -0.95 7.93
C LYS A 113 14.26 -1.56 6.57
N GLY A 114 15.34 -2.34 6.48
CA GLY A 114 15.70 -3.08 5.28
C GLY A 114 14.61 -4.08 4.88
N LEU A 115 14.00 -4.75 5.86
CA LEU A 115 12.89 -5.67 5.64
C LEU A 115 11.64 -4.93 5.13
N PHE A 116 11.31 -3.79 5.71
CA PHE A 116 10.18 -2.96 5.25
C PHE A 116 10.40 -2.48 3.81
N GLU A 117 11.57 -1.95 3.48
CA GLU A 117 11.89 -1.54 2.11
C GLU A 117 11.94 -2.74 1.14
N THR A 118 12.36 -3.92 1.60
CA THR A 118 12.24 -5.17 0.83
C THR A 118 10.77 -5.50 0.56
N CYS A 119 9.89 -5.34 1.57
CA CYS A 119 8.46 -5.55 1.40
C CYS A 119 7.87 -4.58 0.38
N LEU A 120 8.30 -3.30 0.34
CA LEU A 120 7.87 -2.32 -0.67
C LEU A 120 8.30 -2.69 -2.09
N ASN A 121 9.41 -3.41 -2.23
CA ASN A 121 9.94 -3.88 -3.51
C ASN A 121 9.42 -5.28 -3.88
N TYR A 122 8.49 -5.85 -3.11
CA TYR A 122 7.97 -7.20 -3.36
C TYR A 122 7.25 -7.27 -4.73
N PRO A 123 7.71 -8.11 -5.69
CA PRO A 123 7.18 -8.07 -7.06
C PRO A 123 5.70 -8.42 -7.20
N PHE A 124 5.12 -9.11 -6.22
CA PHE A 124 3.71 -9.52 -6.24
C PHE A 124 2.76 -8.57 -5.51
N ILE A 125 3.17 -7.35 -5.13
CA ILE A 125 2.26 -6.36 -4.51
C ILE A 125 1.01 -6.13 -5.36
N ILE A 126 1.13 -6.12 -6.70
CA ILE A 126 0.00 -5.86 -7.61
C ILE A 126 -1.12 -6.91 -7.51
N ASN A 127 -0.83 -8.10 -6.95
CA ASN A 127 -1.82 -9.16 -6.75
C ASN A 127 -2.94 -8.74 -5.79
N MET A 128 -2.73 -7.71 -4.96
CA MET A 128 -3.79 -7.17 -4.11
C MET A 128 -5.01 -6.66 -4.90
N LEU A 129 -4.83 -6.28 -6.17
CA LEU A 129 -5.91 -5.80 -7.03
C LEU A 129 -6.92 -6.89 -7.43
N MET A 130 -6.64 -8.16 -7.13
CA MET A 130 -7.52 -9.29 -7.44
C MET A 130 -8.62 -9.53 -6.40
N PHE A 131 -8.67 -8.73 -5.34
CA PHE A 131 -9.52 -8.97 -4.17
C PHE A 131 -10.56 -7.87 -3.98
N ASN A 132 -11.72 -8.25 -3.45
CA ASN A 132 -12.80 -7.31 -3.11
C ASN A 132 -12.68 -6.75 -1.68
N TYR A 133 -11.75 -7.28 -0.88
CA TYR A 133 -11.51 -6.89 0.51
C TYR A 133 -10.02 -6.68 0.72
N TYR A 134 -9.64 -5.58 1.36
CA TYR A 134 -8.23 -5.27 1.62
C TYR A 134 -7.60 -6.24 2.60
N GLN A 135 -8.35 -6.75 3.59
CA GLN A 135 -7.79 -7.76 4.50
C GLN A 135 -7.49 -9.06 3.75
N ASP A 136 -8.43 -9.56 2.92
CA ASP A 136 -8.21 -10.77 2.12
C ASP A 136 -7.00 -10.60 1.16
N ALA A 137 -6.83 -9.40 0.59
CA ALA A 137 -5.67 -9.07 -0.22
C ALA A 137 -4.35 -9.13 0.57
N PHE A 138 -4.32 -8.52 1.76
CA PHE A 138 -3.15 -8.50 2.62
C PHE A 138 -2.77 -9.91 3.09
N ASP A 139 -3.76 -10.71 3.49
CA ASP A 139 -3.56 -12.10 3.92
C ASP A 139 -2.96 -12.96 2.80
N SER A 140 -3.38 -12.74 1.55
CA SER A 140 -2.78 -13.39 0.38
C SER A 140 -1.31 -13.01 0.18
N LEU A 141 -0.97 -11.73 0.36
CA LEU A 141 0.42 -11.25 0.28
C LEU A 141 1.29 -11.82 1.40
N CYS A 142 0.72 -12.21 2.54
CA CYS A 142 1.45 -12.90 3.61
C CYS A 142 1.95 -14.30 3.23
N SER A 143 1.69 -14.78 2.01
CA SER A 143 2.44 -15.92 1.44
C SER A 143 3.95 -15.62 1.25
N PHE A 144 4.35 -14.36 1.31
CA PHE A 144 5.74 -13.90 1.39
C PHE A 144 6.26 -13.85 2.83
N ASN A 145 7.37 -14.54 3.11
CA ASN A 145 7.95 -14.60 4.46
C ASN A 145 8.45 -13.25 4.99
N GLY A 146 8.83 -12.31 4.12
CA GLY A 146 9.27 -10.99 4.55
C GLY A 146 8.14 -10.18 5.22
N LEU A 147 6.92 -10.26 4.69
CA LEU A 147 5.74 -9.66 5.34
C LEU A 147 5.42 -10.35 6.67
N GLN A 148 5.43 -11.68 6.70
CA GLN A 148 5.19 -12.43 7.94
C GLN A 148 6.17 -12.04 9.04
N GLU A 149 7.44 -11.84 8.68
CA GLU A 149 8.47 -11.42 9.62
C GLU A 149 8.30 -9.97 10.06
N LEU A 150 7.98 -9.05 9.12
CA LEU A 150 7.74 -7.65 9.44
C LEU A 150 6.62 -7.49 10.48
N LEU A 151 5.54 -8.26 10.36
CA LEU A 151 4.40 -8.23 11.27
C LEU A 151 4.73 -8.70 12.71
N LYS A 152 5.87 -9.37 12.91
CA LYS A 152 6.34 -9.81 14.24
C LYS A 152 7.26 -8.79 14.91
N ARG A 153 7.80 -7.81 14.15
CA ARG A 153 8.79 -6.86 14.67
C ARG A 153 8.09 -5.69 15.37
N SER A 154 8.38 -5.52 16.65
CA SER A 154 7.71 -4.52 17.49
C SER A 154 7.95 -3.07 17.04
N ASP A 155 9.08 -2.80 16.39
CA ASP A 155 9.46 -1.48 15.88
C ASP A 155 8.96 -1.19 14.45
N ALA A 156 8.28 -2.15 13.81
CA ALA A 156 7.80 -2.00 12.44
C ALA A 156 6.82 -0.82 12.29
N GLY A 157 5.88 -0.65 13.23
CA GLY A 157 4.90 0.43 13.17
C GLY A 157 5.53 1.83 13.14
N SER A 158 6.53 2.07 13.99
CA SER A 158 7.29 3.32 14.04
C SER A 158 8.01 3.60 12.72
N ILE A 159 8.64 2.58 12.12
CA ILE A 159 9.37 2.70 10.86
C ILE A 159 8.41 3.01 9.70
N ILE A 160 7.29 2.27 9.61
CA ILE A 160 6.32 2.46 8.53
C ILE A 160 5.66 3.83 8.65
N LEU A 161 5.29 4.27 9.87
CA LEU A 161 4.72 5.61 10.11
C LEU A 161 5.70 6.72 9.74
N SER A 162 6.98 6.58 10.14
CA SER A 162 8.04 7.51 9.78
C SER A 162 8.21 7.62 8.27
N TYR A 163 8.24 6.47 7.57
CA TYR A 163 8.30 6.44 6.11
C TYR A 163 7.09 7.13 5.49
N TYR A 164 5.88 6.77 5.91
CA TYR A 164 4.62 7.31 5.38
C TYR A 164 4.56 8.84 5.49
N LYS A 165 5.02 9.40 6.62
CA LYS A 165 5.10 10.86 6.83
C LYS A 165 6.13 11.57 5.94
N SER A 166 7.14 10.85 5.47
CA SER A 166 8.18 11.38 4.57
C SER A 166 7.78 11.39 3.09
N ILE A 167 6.63 10.79 2.75
CA ILE A 167 6.18 10.71 1.36
C ILE A 167 5.77 12.10 0.86
N ASP A 168 6.39 12.53 -0.24
CA ASP A 168 5.88 13.66 -1.01
C ASP A 168 4.70 13.21 -1.88
N PHE A 169 3.49 13.43 -1.37
CA PHE A 169 2.25 13.10 -2.08
C PHE A 169 2.05 13.87 -3.39
N ASN A 170 2.82 14.95 -3.64
CA ASN A 170 2.76 15.67 -4.91
C ASN A 170 3.65 15.04 -5.99
N ASN A 171 4.52 14.10 -5.63
CA ASN A 171 5.49 13.49 -6.53
C ASN A 171 5.63 11.98 -6.29
N LEU A 172 4.49 11.27 -6.32
CA LEU A 172 4.44 9.84 -6.02
C LEU A 172 5.15 8.96 -7.06
N GLU A 173 5.25 9.43 -8.31
CA GLU A 173 5.94 8.72 -9.41
C GLU A 173 7.43 8.49 -9.12
N LYS A 174 8.03 9.27 -8.20
CA LYS A 174 9.39 9.05 -7.72
C LYS A 174 9.56 7.71 -7.00
N TYR A 175 8.50 7.21 -6.36
CA TYR A 175 8.56 6.04 -5.48
C TYR A 175 8.15 4.75 -6.19
N SER A 176 7.23 4.82 -7.15
CA SER A 176 6.71 3.64 -7.84
C SER A 176 6.06 4.01 -9.16
N ASN A 177 6.16 3.12 -10.15
CA ASN A 177 5.40 3.18 -11.40
C ASN A 177 3.89 2.93 -11.20
N PHE A 178 3.48 2.49 -10.00
CA PHE A 178 2.08 2.31 -9.62
C PHE A 178 1.78 3.06 -8.30
N PRO A 179 1.79 4.41 -8.30
CA PRO A 179 1.62 5.24 -7.10
C PRO A 179 0.47 4.85 -6.18
N SER A 180 -0.72 4.63 -6.74
CA SER A 180 -1.91 4.29 -5.96
C SER A 180 -1.77 2.93 -5.26
N CYS A 181 -1.13 1.97 -5.92
CA CYS A 181 -0.86 0.65 -5.34
C CYS A 181 0.18 0.76 -4.23
N PHE A 182 1.25 1.50 -4.48
CA PHE A 182 2.30 1.75 -3.50
C PHE A 182 1.77 2.34 -2.19
N ILE A 183 0.96 3.41 -2.27
CA ILE A 183 0.35 4.02 -1.09
C ILE A 183 -0.62 3.04 -0.42
N THR A 184 -1.52 2.42 -1.19
CA THR A 184 -2.49 1.43 -0.67
C THR A 184 -1.79 0.35 0.15
N TYR A 185 -0.67 -0.18 -0.35
CA TYR A 185 0.05 -1.25 0.32
C TYR A 185 0.69 -0.80 1.64
N ILE A 186 1.25 0.42 1.71
CA ILE A 186 1.73 1.00 2.96
C ILE A 186 0.57 1.19 3.94
N GLU A 187 -0.57 1.66 3.45
CA GLU A 187 -1.76 1.88 4.29
C GLU A 187 -2.34 0.57 4.81
N MET A 188 -2.29 -0.50 4.02
CA MET A 188 -2.64 -1.86 4.43
C MET A 188 -1.69 -2.37 5.52
N MET A 189 -0.37 -2.14 5.40
CA MET A 189 0.60 -2.53 6.44
C MET A 189 0.34 -1.78 7.76
N LEU A 190 0.15 -0.46 7.72
CA LEU A 190 -0.18 0.35 8.92
C LEU A 190 -1.49 -0.08 9.58
N ALA A 191 -2.44 -0.61 8.81
CA ALA A 191 -3.72 -1.03 9.35
C ALA A 191 -3.67 -2.35 10.12
N GLN A 192 -2.59 -3.13 10.05
CA GLN A 192 -2.58 -4.47 10.67
C GLN A 192 -2.60 -4.39 12.19
N ASP A 193 -3.40 -5.27 12.81
CA ASP A 193 -3.59 -5.30 14.27
C ASP A 193 -2.25 -5.48 15.01
N SER A 194 -1.33 -6.30 14.49
CA SER A 194 0.00 -6.50 15.10
C SER A 194 0.88 -5.26 15.00
N ILE A 195 0.80 -4.52 13.89
CA ILE A 195 1.54 -3.28 13.67
C ILE A 195 1.02 -2.19 14.61
N LEU A 196 -0.30 -1.96 14.63
CA LEU A 196 -0.92 -0.97 15.50
C LEU A 196 -0.69 -1.28 16.99
N SER A 197 -0.76 -2.56 17.38
CA SER A 197 -0.53 -2.96 18.78
C SER A 197 0.93 -2.81 19.21
N GLY A 198 1.89 -2.88 18.27
CA GLY A 198 3.31 -2.65 18.53
C GLY A 198 3.70 -1.18 18.66
N MET A 199 2.86 -0.25 18.15
CA MET A 199 3.10 1.19 18.25
C MET A 199 2.90 1.72 19.66
N GLU A 200 3.58 2.82 19.98
CA GLU A 200 3.30 3.59 21.20
C GLU A 200 1.94 4.32 21.08
N PRO A 201 1.24 4.58 22.21
CA PRO A 201 -0.03 5.33 22.17
C PRO A 201 0.09 6.71 21.48
N SER A 202 1.23 7.39 21.61
CA SER A 202 1.49 8.65 20.91
C SER A 202 1.57 8.50 19.39
N GLU A 203 2.13 7.39 18.90
CA GLU A 203 2.23 7.10 17.47
C GLU A 203 0.88 6.70 16.89
N ARG A 204 0.09 5.90 17.62
CA ARG A 204 -1.29 5.61 17.22
C ARG A 204 -2.15 6.87 17.19
N LYS A 205 -1.98 7.77 18.17
CA LYS A 205 -2.65 9.07 18.15
C LYS A 205 -2.23 9.90 16.94
N GLU A 206 -0.95 9.94 16.61
CA GLU A 206 -0.47 10.63 15.42
C GLU A 206 -1.07 10.04 14.13
N LEU A 207 -1.09 8.71 14.01
CA LEU A 207 -1.71 8.03 12.86
C LEU A 207 -3.22 8.30 12.78
N LEU A 208 -3.91 8.36 13.92
CA LEU A 208 -5.32 8.74 14.01
C LEU A 208 -5.54 10.19 13.52
N ASP A 209 -4.71 11.14 13.96
CA ASP A 209 -4.79 12.54 13.51
C ASP A 209 -4.59 12.67 11.99
N LEU A 210 -3.65 11.90 11.43
CA LEU A 210 -3.44 11.80 9.97
C LEU A 210 -4.67 11.24 9.26
N ALA A 211 -5.25 10.14 9.79
CA ALA A 211 -6.45 9.52 9.26
C ALA A 211 -7.62 10.51 9.22
N LEU A 212 -7.89 11.20 10.33
CA LEU A 212 -8.96 12.19 10.46
C LEU A 212 -8.79 13.37 9.50
N LYS A 213 -7.56 13.82 9.28
CA LYS A 213 -7.26 14.88 8.31
C LYS A 213 -7.57 14.44 6.88
N LYS A 214 -7.32 13.17 6.53
CA LYS A 214 -7.65 12.61 5.21
C LYS A 214 -9.15 12.37 5.06
N HIS A 215 -9.80 11.84 6.09
CA HIS A 215 -11.25 11.65 6.16
C HIS A 215 -12.01 12.94 5.86
N LYS A 216 -11.65 14.05 6.52
CA LYS A 216 -12.25 15.38 6.28
C LYS A 216 -12.11 15.91 4.85
N LYS A 217 -11.14 15.39 4.10
CA LYS A 217 -10.94 15.72 2.67
C LYS A 217 -11.66 14.75 1.73
N ASN A 218 -12.50 13.85 2.27
CA ASN A 218 -13.15 12.75 1.56
C ASN A 218 -12.14 11.85 0.82
N ALA A 219 -10.95 11.63 1.39
CA ALA A 219 -9.89 10.84 0.78
C ALA A 219 -9.89 9.39 1.32
N SER A 220 -9.96 8.40 0.41
CA SER A 220 -9.75 6.94 0.59
C SER A 220 -10.43 6.22 1.78
N SER A 221 -11.13 5.13 1.48
CA SER A 221 -11.75 4.21 2.46
C SER A 221 -10.74 3.50 3.37
N LEU A 222 -9.44 3.48 3.04
CA LEU A 222 -8.40 2.88 3.89
C LEU A 222 -8.16 3.69 5.18
N THR A 223 -8.39 5.00 5.13
CA THR A 223 -8.18 5.88 6.30
C THR A 223 -9.23 5.63 7.38
N ASP A 224 -10.43 5.21 6.99
CA ASP A 224 -11.49 4.77 7.90
C ASP A 224 -11.09 3.51 8.66
N ILE A 225 -10.32 2.61 8.04
CA ILE A 225 -9.78 1.42 8.70
C ILE A 225 -8.91 1.81 9.87
N TRP A 226 -7.98 2.76 9.66
CA TRP A 226 -7.07 3.21 10.69
C TRP A 226 -7.86 3.77 11.87
N ILE A 227 -8.84 4.63 11.60
CA ILE A 227 -9.71 5.19 12.65
C ILE A 227 -10.39 4.05 13.42
N GLY A 228 -11.03 3.12 12.72
CA GLY A 228 -11.77 2.02 13.33
C GLY A 228 -10.88 1.09 14.16
N ARG A 229 -9.73 0.68 13.62
CA ARG A 229 -8.81 -0.24 14.30
C ARG A 229 -8.08 0.43 15.47
N ILE A 230 -7.71 1.70 15.34
CA ILE A 230 -7.13 2.47 16.46
C ILE A 230 -8.18 2.65 17.56
N LEU A 231 -9.42 3.05 17.23
CA LEU A 231 -10.50 3.15 18.21
C LEU A 231 -10.80 1.80 18.89
N LYS A 232 -10.72 0.68 18.15
CA LYS A 232 -10.88 -0.68 18.68
C LYS A 232 -9.80 -1.00 19.71
N ILE A 233 -8.59 -0.47 19.55
CA ILE A 233 -7.49 -0.61 20.53
C ILE A 233 -7.70 0.33 21.73
N GLU A 234 -7.99 1.60 21.48
CA GLU A 234 -7.93 2.66 22.48
C GLU A 234 -9.23 2.85 23.31
N SER A 235 -10.39 2.42 22.79
CA SER A 235 -11.70 2.71 23.40
C SER A 235 -12.51 1.48 23.73
N LYS A 236 -12.69 1.22 25.03
CA LYS A 236 -13.61 0.19 25.55
C LYS A 236 -15.06 0.43 25.14
N GLU A 237 -15.48 1.70 25.07
CA GLU A 237 -16.83 2.06 24.63
C GLU A 237 -17.02 1.68 23.16
N PHE A 238 -16.00 1.90 22.32
CA PHE A 238 -16.05 1.51 20.92
C PHE A 238 -16.04 -0.02 20.74
N GLN A 239 -15.26 -0.74 21.55
CA GLN A 239 -15.31 -2.22 21.56
C GLN A 239 -16.71 -2.74 21.88
N GLU A 240 -17.41 -2.15 22.85
CA GLU A 240 -18.78 -2.53 23.20
C GLU A 240 -19.77 -2.17 22.07
N TYR A 241 -19.59 -1.01 21.44
CA TYR A 241 -20.34 -0.63 20.24
C TYR A 241 -20.21 -1.67 19.12
N LEU A 242 -19.00 -2.14 18.82
CA LEU A 242 -18.78 -3.14 17.76
C LEU A 242 -19.43 -4.50 18.06
N LYS A 243 -19.59 -4.89 19.33
CA LYS A 243 -20.36 -6.09 19.71
C LYS A 243 -21.84 -5.96 19.36
N GLN A 244 -22.38 -4.74 19.48
CA GLN A 244 -23.78 -4.44 19.19
C GLN A 244 -24.02 -4.17 17.69
N ASN A 245 -22.96 -3.86 16.93
CA ASN A 245 -23.02 -3.49 15.51
C ASN A 245 -22.09 -4.38 14.67
N PRO A 246 -22.47 -5.66 14.43
CA PRO A 246 -21.60 -6.64 13.78
C PRO A 246 -21.23 -6.28 12.32
N LYS A 247 -22.07 -5.52 11.62
CA LYS A 247 -21.76 -5.03 10.26
C LYS A 247 -20.59 -4.04 10.25
N ASP A 248 -20.55 -3.14 11.23
CA ASP A 248 -19.46 -2.16 11.35
C ASP A 248 -18.17 -2.85 11.77
N LYS A 249 -18.28 -3.87 12.65
CA LYS A 249 -17.17 -4.75 13.00
C LYS A 249 -16.62 -5.47 11.77
N GLU A 250 -17.49 -6.07 10.95
CA GLU A 250 -17.07 -6.74 9.72
C GLU A 250 -16.40 -5.77 8.73
N PHE A 251 -16.95 -4.56 8.60
CA PHE A 251 -16.35 -3.51 7.78
C PHE A 251 -14.92 -3.17 8.25
N ILE A 252 -14.69 -2.96 9.55
CA ILE A 252 -13.36 -2.63 10.11
C ILE A 252 -12.38 -3.82 9.97
N ASP A 253 -12.87 -5.05 10.16
CA ASP A 253 -12.02 -6.24 10.14
C ASP A 253 -11.63 -6.65 8.72
N ARG A 254 -12.52 -6.52 7.73
CA ARG A 254 -12.27 -7.02 6.35
C ARG A 254 -12.04 -5.93 5.31
N VAL A 255 -12.74 -4.81 5.47
CA VAL A 255 -12.68 -3.60 4.64
C VAL A 255 -12.92 -3.86 3.15
N PRO A 256 -14.16 -3.71 2.67
CA PRO A 256 -14.45 -3.84 1.25
C PRO A 256 -13.77 -2.73 0.43
N VAL A 257 -13.18 -3.09 -0.71
CA VAL A 257 -12.55 -2.16 -1.66
C VAL A 257 -13.57 -1.19 -2.24
N VAL A 258 -14.78 -1.68 -2.51
CA VAL A 258 -15.92 -0.89 -2.99
C VAL A 258 -17.04 -0.98 -1.96
N SER A 259 -16.98 -0.12 -0.94
CA SER A 259 -18.15 0.18 -0.12
C SER A 259 -17.99 1.53 0.57
N THR A 260 -19.08 2.29 0.64
CA THR A 260 -19.26 3.32 1.65
C THR A 260 -19.79 2.63 2.91
N PRO A 261 -19.05 2.61 4.03
CA PRO A 261 -19.65 2.24 5.31
C PRO A 261 -20.78 3.23 5.62
N PRO A 262 -21.98 2.78 6.03
CA PRO A 262 -23.04 3.70 6.43
C PRO A 262 -22.63 4.44 7.72
N ASP A 263 -22.83 5.77 7.74
CA ASP A 263 -22.71 6.63 8.93
C ASP A 263 -21.31 6.72 9.60
N TRP A 264 -20.21 6.45 8.89
CA TRP A 264 -18.86 6.56 9.47
C TRP A 264 -18.56 7.93 10.08
N ASP A 265 -19.08 9.00 9.49
CA ASP A 265 -19.01 10.36 10.07
C ASP A 265 -19.57 10.43 11.49
N LYS A 266 -20.71 9.76 11.76
CA LYS A 266 -21.31 9.72 13.10
C LYS A 266 -20.48 8.89 14.06
N ILE A 267 -19.86 7.81 13.57
CA ILE A 267 -18.94 6.98 14.37
C ILE A 267 -17.73 7.83 14.79
N VAL A 268 -17.11 8.52 13.84
CA VAL A 268 -15.99 9.44 14.09
C VAL A 268 -16.41 10.52 15.09
N GLU A 269 -17.53 11.22 14.87
CA GLU A 269 -18.02 12.28 15.78
C GLU A 269 -18.28 11.76 17.20
N LYS A 270 -18.80 10.54 17.32
CA LYS A 270 -19.14 9.95 18.61
C LYS A 270 -17.91 9.52 19.40
N PHE A 271 -16.94 8.88 18.75
CA PHE A 271 -15.87 8.14 19.43
C PHE A 271 -14.49 8.80 19.35
N VAL A 272 -14.31 9.81 18.51
CA VAL A 272 -13.08 10.60 18.42
C VAL A 272 -13.30 11.92 19.17
N ARG A 273 -12.78 12.00 20.40
CA ARG A 273 -12.81 13.21 21.23
C ARG A 273 -11.45 13.49 21.85
#